data_AF-A0A7C3W8F7-F1
#
_entry.id   AF-A0A7C3W8F7-F1
#
_cell.length_a   1.000
_cell.length_b   1.000
_cell.length_c   1.000
_cell.angle_alpha   90.00
_cell.angle_beta   90.00
_cell.angle_gamma   90.00
#
_symmetry.space_group_name_H-M   'P 1'
#
loop_
_entity.id
_entity.type
_entity.pdbx_description
1 polymer ?
#
loop_
_entity_poly.entity_id
_entity_poly.type
_entity_poly.pdbx_seq_one_letter_code
_entity_poly.pdbx_strand_id
1 'polypeptide(L)'
;MKAVGRNLATLIVVALVCLYSGGFGLLAARAYDAHETGGAFDLGNYAQALWYAAHGEGLRLTTVPEFGTTRFAMHVEPVLFLLAPLYAVAGYDPRFLLWLQAVVIGLGGIPLYALARRRLADDRAALGIVFAYLLLPALESVTLFDFHAVGLMPTLTLAGCYFLDRALITPSDQRGLWWERTLRGRAETCIDTRTRWIPLLLSALCFGLALSTKEDVPLHLLLLGLYLMLMRRRWCVGAAMSLTSAIWFYVAVFLVIPAARPDGSHSPYLGFFSQLGSTPAEILSSPLRTPGAWLKLLTAPDTLHGIGMLTLPFALTPFLGLPFLIVAAPTFAIALFSSNPLMHRLET
;
A
#
# COMPACT_ATOMS: atom_id res chain seq x y z
N MET A 1 -10.71 25.72 -25.18
CA MET A 1 -11.44 25.43 -23.92
C MET A 1 -11.05 24.09 -23.28
N LYS A 2 -11.08 22.94 -23.98
CA LYS A 2 -10.69 21.63 -23.41
C LYS A 2 -9.24 21.56 -22.86
N ALA A 3 -8.27 22.12 -23.59
CA ALA A 3 -6.86 22.15 -23.13
C ALA A 3 -6.66 23.04 -21.88
N VAL A 4 -7.38 24.17 -21.79
CA VAL A 4 -7.35 25.08 -20.63
C VAL A 4 -7.96 24.40 -19.40
N GLY A 5 -9.09 23.69 -19.55
CA GLY A 5 -9.71 22.92 -18.48
C GLY A 5 -8.82 21.78 -17.95
N ARG A 6 -8.11 21.09 -18.85
CA ARG A 6 -7.16 20.02 -18.49
C ARG A 6 -5.98 20.55 -17.67
N ASN A 7 -5.48 21.74 -18.00
CA ASN A 7 -4.42 22.38 -17.23
C ASN A 7 -4.92 22.78 -15.84
N LEU A 8 -6.14 23.32 -15.73
CA LEU A 8 -6.73 23.68 -14.44
C LEU A 8 -6.94 22.48 -13.52
N ALA A 9 -7.53 21.38 -14.01
CA ALA A 9 -7.74 20.18 -13.19
C ALA A 9 -6.42 19.58 -12.68
N THR A 10 -5.39 19.58 -13.52
CA THR A 10 -4.05 19.14 -13.12
C THR A 10 -3.44 20.05 -12.05
N LEU A 11 -3.58 21.38 -12.19
CA LEU A 11 -3.14 22.35 -11.18
C LEU A 11 -3.88 22.17 -9.86
N ILE A 12 -5.18 21.89 -9.88
CA ILE A 12 -5.97 21.60 -8.67
C ILE A 12 -5.44 20.36 -7.97
N VAL A 13 -5.15 19.28 -8.69
CA VAL A 13 -4.56 18.06 -8.08
C VAL A 13 -3.23 18.38 -7.43
N VAL A 14 -2.34 19.10 -8.12
CA VAL A 14 -1.03 19.49 -7.55
C VAL A 14 -1.23 20.34 -6.28
N ALA A 15 -2.15 21.31 -6.31
CA ALA A 15 -2.45 22.14 -5.15
C ALA A 15 -2.99 21.32 -3.96
N LEU A 16 -3.90 20.38 -4.21
CA LEU A 16 -4.44 19.47 -3.18
C LEU A 16 -3.36 18.57 -2.58
N VAL A 17 -2.47 18.03 -3.42
CA VAL A 17 -1.32 17.23 -2.96
C VAL A 17 -0.39 18.09 -2.10
N CYS A 18 -0.03 19.28 -2.55
CA CYS A 18 0.81 20.19 -1.76
C CYS A 18 0.16 20.59 -0.43
N LEU A 19 -1.15 20.86 -0.43
CA LEU A 19 -1.90 21.21 0.76
C LEU A 19 -1.94 20.05 1.76
N TYR A 20 -2.24 18.84 1.29
CA TYR A 20 -2.25 17.63 2.11
C TYR A 20 -0.86 17.37 2.70
N SER A 21 0.16 17.24 1.86
CA SER A 21 1.52 16.92 2.28
C SER A 21 2.10 17.99 3.21
N GLY A 22 1.83 19.27 2.91
CA GLY A 22 2.24 20.41 3.73
C GLY A 22 1.56 20.44 5.09
N GLY A 23 0.23 20.29 5.11
CA GLY A 23 -0.57 20.32 6.34
C GLY A 23 -0.29 19.13 7.25
N PHE A 24 -0.44 17.91 6.73
CA PHE A 24 -0.22 16.69 7.50
C PHE A 24 1.25 16.47 7.88
N GLY A 25 2.19 16.81 6.99
CA GLY A 25 3.62 16.75 7.32
C GLY A 25 4.00 17.72 8.44
N LEU A 26 3.42 18.93 8.45
CA LEU A 26 3.62 19.90 9.53
C LEU A 26 3.02 19.39 10.85
N LEU A 27 1.80 18.87 10.81
CA LEU A 27 1.14 18.32 12.00
C LEU A 27 1.92 17.16 12.60
N ALA A 28 2.34 16.18 11.79
CA ALA A 28 3.15 15.06 12.24
C ALA A 28 4.51 15.51 12.82
N ALA A 29 5.19 16.47 12.16
CA ALA A 29 6.45 17.02 12.68
C ALA A 29 6.25 17.77 14.01
N ARG A 30 5.12 18.45 14.20
CA ARG A 30 4.79 19.10 15.48
C ARG A 30 4.44 18.12 16.57
N ALA A 31 3.77 17.01 16.24
CA ALA A 31 3.55 15.91 17.19
C ALA A 31 4.89 15.36 17.71
N TYR A 32 5.89 15.24 16.83
CA TYR A 32 7.25 14.87 17.25
C TYR A 32 7.86 15.90 18.22
N ASP A 33 7.84 17.19 17.86
CA ASP A 33 8.37 18.26 18.71
C ASP A 33 7.63 18.37 20.06
N ALA A 34 6.35 17.97 20.11
CA ALA A 34 5.51 17.93 21.30
C ALA A 34 5.64 16.64 22.11
N HIS A 35 6.45 15.67 21.66
CA HIS A 35 6.59 14.33 22.25
C HIS A 35 5.29 13.50 22.26
N GLU A 36 4.44 13.69 21.24
CA GLU A 36 3.17 12.99 21.06
C GLU A 36 3.27 11.78 20.11
N THR A 37 4.42 11.58 19.45
CA THR A 37 4.69 10.38 18.64
C THR A 37 4.74 9.10 19.49
N GLY A 38 4.59 7.93 18.86
CA GLY A 38 4.74 6.60 19.46
C GLY A 38 6.12 6.33 20.09
N GLY A 39 7.06 7.27 19.95
CA GLY A 39 8.29 7.34 20.71
C GLY A 39 9.28 6.29 20.26
N ALA A 40 9.82 5.51 21.20
CA ALA A 40 10.84 4.51 20.89
C ALA A 40 10.28 3.28 20.14
N PHE A 41 8.98 2.97 20.29
CA PHE A 41 8.39 1.73 19.78
C PHE A 41 8.08 1.76 18.28
N ASP A 42 7.73 2.91 17.71
CA ASP A 42 7.46 3.00 16.27
C ASP A 42 8.52 3.88 15.58
N LEU A 43 8.40 5.21 15.66
CA LEU A 43 9.32 6.12 14.96
C LEU A 43 10.78 5.93 15.37
N GLY A 44 11.05 5.74 16.66
CA GLY A 44 12.41 5.48 17.17
C GLY A 44 13.03 4.19 16.62
N ASN A 45 12.21 3.16 16.43
CA ASN A 45 12.60 1.88 15.85
C ASN A 45 13.04 2.02 14.37
N TYR A 46 12.40 2.90 13.59
CA TYR A 46 12.83 3.21 12.22
C TYR A 46 14.05 4.13 12.20
N ALA A 47 14.05 5.19 13.00
CA ALA A 47 15.15 6.14 13.09
C ALA A 47 16.47 5.45 13.46
N GLN A 48 16.45 4.56 14.45
CA GLN A 48 17.60 3.78 14.86
C GLN A 48 18.10 2.86 13.75
N ALA A 49 17.22 2.08 13.12
CA ALA A 49 17.64 1.12 12.11
C ALA A 49 18.19 1.82 10.85
N LEU A 50 17.62 2.95 10.46
CA LEU A 50 18.14 3.76 9.35
C LEU A 50 19.48 4.40 9.70
N TRP A 51 19.69 4.84 10.95
CA TRP A 51 21.00 5.27 11.43
C TRP A 51 22.02 4.15 11.25
N TYR A 52 21.75 2.93 11.73
CA TYR A 52 22.70 1.81 11.64
C TYR A 52 22.97 1.40 10.19
N ALA A 53 21.93 1.36 9.36
CA ALA A 53 22.09 1.04 7.95
C ALA A 53 22.97 2.06 7.23
N ALA A 54 22.82 3.35 7.53
CA ALA A 54 23.64 4.42 6.98
C ALA A 54 25.13 4.32 7.41
N HIS A 55 25.41 3.66 8.54
CA HIS A 55 26.77 3.42 9.04
C HIS A 55 27.32 2.03 8.69
N GLY A 56 26.60 1.26 7.86
CA GLY A 56 27.05 -0.06 7.39
C GLY A 56 26.79 -1.21 8.38
N GLU A 57 25.99 -0.98 9.43
CA GLU A 57 25.65 -2.00 10.44
C GLU A 57 24.31 -2.71 10.14
N GLY A 58 23.74 -2.51 8.95
CA GLY A 58 22.45 -3.09 8.57
C GLY A 58 21.27 -2.50 9.36
N LEU A 59 20.11 -3.13 9.27
CA LEU A 59 18.89 -2.70 9.97
C LEU A 59 18.88 -3.20 11.43
N ARG A 60 19.97 -2.93 12.15
CA ARG A 60 20.17 -3.36 13.54
C ARG A 60 19.09 -2.77 14.45
N LEU A 61 18.73 -3.55 15.47
CA LEU A 61 17.65 -3.26 16.42
C LEU A 61 18.12 -3.51 17.85
N THR A 62 17.96 -2.54 18.74
CA THR A 62 18.35 -2.63 20.16
C THR A 62 17.22 -2.26 21.13
N THR A 63 16.12 -1.74 20.61
CA THR A 63 14.97 -1.18 21.34
C THR A 63 13.94 -2.24 21.72
N VAL A 64 13.87 -3.35 20.99
CA VAL A 64 12.97 -4.49 21.26
C VAL A 64 13.71 -5.83 21.09
N PRO A 65 14.72 -6.11 21.94
CA PRO A 65 15.65 -7.24 21.79
C PRO A 65 14.97 -8.61 21.85
N GLU A 66 13.74 -8.69 22.39
CA GLU A 66 12.93 -9.91 22.45
C GLU A 66 12.56 -10.47 21.08
N PHE A 67 12.52 -9.63 20.04
CA PHE A 67 12.23 -10.09 18.68
C PHE A 67 13.49 -10.53 17.94
N GLY A 68 14.64 -9.89 18.19
CA GLY A 68 15.90 -10.20 17.55
C GLY A 68 16.83 -8.98 17.48
N THR A 69 17.99 -9.16 16.84
CA THR A 69 19.04 -8.12 16.72
C THR A 69 18.90 -7.24 15.49
N THR A 70 17.91 -7.52 14.64
CA THR A 70 17.64 -6.82 13.38
C THR A 70 16.13 -6.67 13.18
N ARG A 71 15.72 -5.60 12.48
CA ARG A 71 14.31 -5.36 12.13
C ARG A 71 13.68 -6.53 11.37
N PHE A 72 14.47 -7.28 10.62
CA PHE A 72 14.00 -8.46 9.88
C PHE A 72 13.35 -9.53 10.75
N ALA A 73 13.58 -9.52 12.06
CA ALA A 73 12.94 -10.44 12.98
C ALA A 73 11.46 -10.11 13.26
N MET A 74 11.01 -8.90 12.89
CA MET A 74 9.64 -8.41 13.01
C MET A 74 9.02 -8.11 11.64
N HIS A 75 9.72 -7.32 10.82
CA HIS A 75 9.25 -6.83 9.52
C HIS A 75 10.32 -6.93 8.45
N VAL A 76 9.90 -7.28 7.23
CA VAL A 76 10.80 -7.36 6.08
C VAL A 76 10.58 -6.14 5.18
N GLU A 77 11.41 -5.12 5.42
CA GLU A 77 11.27 -3.80 4.77
C GLU A 77 12.57 -3.37 4.03
N PRO A 78 13.02 -4.07 2.97
CA PRO A 78 14.26 -3.71 2.27
C PRO A 78 14.29 -2.28 1.71
N VAL A 79 13.12 -1.65 1.52
CA VAL A 79 13.03 -0.23 1.11
C VAL A 79 13.81 0.70 2.05
N LEU A 80 13.96 0.32 3.33
CA LEU A 80 14.71 1.11 4.31
C LEU A 80 16.18 1.30 3.94
N PHE A 81 16.80 0.37 3.20
CA PHE A 81 18.16 0.57 2.69
C PHE A 81 18.26 1.68 1.65
N LEU A 82 17.19 1.94 0.88
CA LEU A 82 17.12 3.07 -0.04
C LEU A 82 16.87 4.39 0.71
N LEU A 83 16.18 4.32 1.86
CA LEU A 83 15.91 5.49 2.70
C LEU A 83 17.10 5.87 3.59
N ALA A 84 17.94 4.92 3.99
CA ALA A 84 19.09 5.15 4.86
C ALA A 84 20.04 6.28 4.37
N PRO A 85 20.49 6.32 3.10
CA PRO A 85 21.32 7.44 2.63
C PRO A 85 20.55 8.76 2.60
N LEU A 86 19.24 8.76 2.33
CA LEU A 86 18.42 9.98 2.36
C LEU A 86 18.28 10.51 3.80
N TYR A 87 18.12 9.60 4.76
CA TYR A 87 18.06 9.93 6.18
C TYR A 87 19.38 10.53 6.69
N ALA A 88 20.51 10.01 6.22
CA ALA A 88 21.83 10.58 6.51
C ALA A 88 22.01 11.99 5.93
N VAL A 89 21.60 12.21 4.68
CA VAL A 89 21.62 13.55 4.04
C VAL A 89 20.69 14.53 4.77
N ALA A 90 19.58 14.04 5.30
CA ALA A 90 18.65 14.82 6.11
C ALA A 90 19.13 15.08 7.55
N GLY A 91 20.36 14.67 7.90
CA GLY A 91 20.96 14.93 9.21
C GLY A 91 20.46 14.02 10.32
N TYR A 92 19.91 12.85 9.99
CA TYR A 92 19.35 11.88 10.95
C TYR A 92 18.21 12.44 11.81
N ASP A 93 17.44 13.39 11.27
CA ASP A 93 16.26 13.97 11.92
C ASP A 93 15.01 13.09 11.66
N PRO A 94 14.40 12.47 12.69
CA PRO A 94 13.22 11.61 12.52
C PRO A 94 12.03 12.29 11.83
N ARG A 95 11.92 13.63 11.92
CA ARG A 95 10.87 14.39 11.24
C ARG A 95 10.95 14.25 9.72
N PHE A 96 12.13 13.98 9.18
CA PHE A 96 12.30 13.66 7.76
C PHE A 96 11.39 12.50 7.34
N LEU A 97 11.27 11.46 8.16
CA LEU A 97 10.46 10.28 7.86
C LEU A 97 8.96 10.62 7.83
N LEU A 98 8.52 11.45 8.77
CA LEU A 98 7.14 11.93 8.84
C LEU A 98 6.78 12.79 7.61
N TRP A 99 7.67 13.70 7.23
CA TRP A 99 7.52 14.49 6.00
C TRP A 99 7.53 13.60 4.75
N LEU A 100 8.43 12.63 4.67
CA LEU A 100 8.50 11.68 3.57
C LEU A 100 7.20 10.90 3.42
N GLN A 101 6.67 10.37 4.52
CA GLN A 101 5.39 9.64 4.55
C GLN A 101 4.25 10.53 4.05
N ALA A 102 4.09 11.74 4.60
CA ALA A 102 3.04 12.67 4.17
C ALA A 102 3.15 13.04 2.69
N VAL A 103 4.38 13.28 2.19
CA VAL A 103 4.62 13.59 0.78
C VAL A 103 4.28 12.41 -0.11
N VAL A 104 4.76 11.21 0.19
CA VAL A 104 4.52 10.03 -0.65
C VAL A 104 3.05 9.65 -0.63
N ILE A 105 2.38 9.70 0.52
CA ILE A 105 0.93 9.45 0.61
C ILE A 105 0.17 10.49 -0.22
N GLY A 106 0.43 11.79 -0.03
CA GLY A 106 -0.21 12.85 -0.82
C GLY A 106 0.01 12.66 -2.33
N LEU A 107 1.22 12.29 -2.76
CA LEU A 107 1.55 12.01 -4.17
C LEU A 107 0.68 10.91 -4.79
N GLY A 108 0.06 10.03 -4.00
CA GLY A 108 -0.92 9.03 -4.44
C GLY A 108 -2.12 9.64 -5.19
N GLY A 109 -2.46 10.89 -4.91
CA GLY A 109 -3.50 11.63 -5.62
C GLY A 109 -3.20 11.81 -7.12
N ILE A 110 -1.93 11.87 -7.54
CA ILE A 110 -1.54 12.06 -8.95
C ILE A 110 -1.83 10.83 -9.81
N PRO A 111 -1.28 9.62 -9.53
CA PRO A 111 -1.62 8.43 -10.31
C PRO A 111 -3.09 8.05 -10.15
N LEU A 112 -3.72 8.33 -9.00
CA LEU A 112 -5.15 8.13 -8.82
C LEU A 112 -5.99 9.01 -9.76
N TYR A 113 -5.70 10.31 -9.82
CA TYR A 113 -6.34 11.23 -10.79
C TYR A 113 -6.16 10.72 -12.23
N ALA A 114 -4.93 10.31 -12.57
CA ALA A 114 -4.60 9.86 -13.91
C ALA A 114 -5.35 8.57 -14.29
N LEU A 115 -5.51 7.63 -13.36
CA LEU A 115 -6.32 6.41 -13.53
C LEU A 115 -7.81 6.74 -13.60
N ALA A 116 -8.33 7.54 -12.66
CA ALA A 116 -9.73 7.90 -12.56
C ALA A 116 -10.19 8.67 -13.82
N ARG A 117 -9.40 9.61 -14.32
CA ARG A 117 -9.71 10.35 -15.56
C ARG A 117 -9.77 9.41 -16.76
N ARG A 118 -8.89 8.42 -16.84
CA ARG A 118 -8.92 7.40 -17.92
C ARG A 118 -10.16 6.54 -17.83
N ARG A 119 -10.60 6.20 -16.61
CA ARG A 119 -11.74 5.32 -16.35
C ARG A 119 -13.08 6.03 -16.53
N LEU A 120 -13.23 7.20 -15.91
CA LEU A 120 -14.48 7.97 -15.82
C LEU A 120 -14.67 8.91 -17.00
N ALA A 121 -13.59 9.20 -17.74
CA ALA A 121 -13.63 10.08 -18.91
C ALA A 121 -14.10 11.53 -18.61
N ASP A 122 -14.12 11.92 -17.33
CA ASP A 122 -14.58 13.21 -16.80
C ASP A 122 -13.60 13.73 -15.74
N ASP A 123 -13.16 14.98 -15.89
CA ASP A 123 -12.17 15.59 -14.98
C ASP A 123 -12.76 15.91 -13.60
N ARG A 124 -14.04 16.27 -13.50
CA ARG A 124 -14.70 16.57 -12.22
C ARG A 124 -14.91 15.32 -11.41
N ALA A 125 -15.37 14.25 -12.06
CA ALA A 125 -15.51 12.94 -11.42
C ALA A 125 -14.15 12.42 -10.94
N ALA A 126 -13.09 12.55 -11.76
CA ALA A 126 -11.74 12.18 -11.36
C ALA A 126 -11.20 13.03 -10.20
N LEU A 127 -11.46 14.34 -10.19
CA LEU A 127 -11.14 15.22 -9.06
C LEU A 127 -11.90 14.82 -7.79
N GLY A 128 -13.17 14.44 -7.91
CA GLY A 128 -13.97 13.94 -6.79
C GLY A 128 -13.36 12.69 -6.14
N ILE A 129 -12.82 11.76 -6.94
CA ILE A 129 -12.11 10.57 -6.44
C ILE A 129 -10.82 10.95 -5.69
N VAL A 130 -10.06 11.93 -6.18
CA VAL A 130 -8.84 12.42 -5.50
C VAL A 130 -9.19 13.12 -4.20
N PHE A 131 -10.25 13.92 -4.19
CA PHE A 131 -10.73 14.60 -2.99
C PHE A 131 -11.18 13.59 -1.93
N ALA A 132 -11.94 12.56 -2.33
CA ALA A 132 -12.33 11.46 -1.45
C ALA A 132 -11.13 10.68 -0.88
N TYR A 133 -10.07 10.50 -1.70
CA TYR A 133 -8.83 9.88 -1.25
C TYR A 133 -8.09 10.72 -0.21
N LEU A 134 -7.91 12.01 -0.46
CA LEU A 134 -7.18 12.91 0.45
C LEU A 134 -7.96 13.25 1.73
N LEU A 135 -9.28 13.05 1.75
CA LEU A 135 -10.13 13.17 2.94
C LEU A 135 -10.44 11.81 3.59
N LEU A 136 -9.73 10.76 3.20
CA LEU A 136 -9.96 9.42 3.74
C LEU A 136 -9.41 9.36 5.17
N PRO A 137 -10.23 9.18 6.22
CA PRO A 137 -9.73 9.22 7.59
C PRO A 137 -8.65 8.18 7.90
N ALA A 138 -8.73 7.01 7.26
CA ALA A 138 -7.68 5.99 7.37
C ALA A 138 -6.35 6.43 6.75
N LEU A 139 -6.39 7.21 5.67
CA LEU A 139 -5.20 7.78 5.05
C LEU A 139 -4.58 8.86 5.93
N GLU A 140 -5.42 9.72 6.51
CA GLU A 140 -5.03 10.79 7.41
C GLU A 140 -4.42 10.23 8.70
N SER A 141 -5.04 9.22 9.30
CA SER A 141 -4.52 8.50 10.47
C SER A 141 -3.14 7.89 10.21
N VAL A 142 -2.97 7.13 9.13
CA VAL A 142 -1.65 6.59 8.74
C VAL A 142 -0.63 7.71 8.51
N THR A 143 -1.06 8.87 8.02
CA THR A 143 -0.15 9.99 7.76
C THR A 143 0.30 10.69 9.03
N LEU A 144 -0.59 10.87 10.01
CA LEU A 144 -0.31 11.50 11.30
C LEU A 144 0.41 10.57 12.27
N PHE A 145 0.23 9.26 12.12
CA PHE A 145 0.93 8.28 12.92
C PHE A 145 2.43 8.24 12.61
N ASP A 146 3.18 7.56 13.47
CA ASP A 146 4.60 7.33 13.30
C ASP A 146 4.91 6.69 11.94
N PHE A 147 6.13 6.93 11.45
CA PHE A 147 6.54 6.46 10.13
C PHE A 147 6.42 4.94 10.00
N HIS A 148 5.78 4.47 8.93
CA HIS A 148 5.70 3.06 8.56
C HIS A 148 5.94 2.88 7.06
N ALA A 149 6.88 2.00 6.69
CA ALA A 149 7.22 1.83 5.27
C ALA A 149 6.02 1.35 4.43
N VAL A 150 5.13 0.54 5.02
CA VAL A 150 3.89 0.09 4.37
C VAL A 150 2.94 1.24 3.98
N GLY A 151 3.01 2.39 4.66
CA GLY A 151 2.24 3.58 4.31
C GLY A 151 2.57 4.11 2.91
N LEU A 152 3.74 3.77 2.35
CA LEU A 152 4.14 4.13 0.99
C LEU A 152 3.50 3.23 -0.09
N MET A 153 3.04 2.04 0.30
CA MET A 153 2.51 1.02 -0.60
C MET A 153 1.34 1.50 -1.49
N PRO A 154 0.33 2.25 -0.99
CA PRO A 154 -0.81 2.65 -1.81
C PRO A 154 -0.39 3.52 -3.00
N THR A 155 0.45 4.52 -2.77
CA THR A 155 0.96 5.42 -3.82
C THR A 155 1.79 4.65 -4.84
N LEU A 156 2.71 3.80 -4.38
CA LEU A 156 3.56 2.98 -5.25
C LEU A 156 2.71 2.02 -6.10
N THR A 157 1.69 1.40 -5.51
CA THR A 157 0.78 0.49 -6.22
C THR A 157 -0.09 1.23 -7.23
N LEU A 158 -0.60 2.42 -6.89
CA LEU A 158 -1.37 3.27 -7.81
C LEU A 158 -0.52 3.72 -9.00
N ALA A 159 0.72 4.17 -8.75
CA ALA A 159 1.66 4.52 -9.80
C ALA A 159 2.00 3.31 -10.68
N GLY A 160 2.28 2.15 -10.07
CA GLY A 160 2.51 0.88 -10.76
C GLY A 160 1.35 0.49 -11.67
N CYS A 161 0.11 0.58 -11.17
CA CYS A 161 -1.12 0.35 -11.93
C CYS A 161 -1.28 1.34 -13.09
N TYR A 162 -1.01 2.63 -12.86
CA TYR A 162 -1.09 3.65 -13.92
C TYR A 162 -0.13 3.33 -15.08
N PHE A 163 1.14 3.06 -14.77
CA PHE A 163 2.12 2.72 -15.79
C PHE A 163 1.80 1.38 -16.44
N LEU A 164 1.30 0.40 -15.68
CA LEU A 164 0.89 -0.89 -16.24
C LEU A 164 -0.26 -0.74 -17.23
N ASP A 165 -1.32 0.00 -16.88
CA ASP A 165 -2.47 0.25 -17.76
C ASP A 165 -2.01 0.87 -19.09
N ARG A 166 -1.06 1.81 -19.01
CA ARG A 166 -0.43 2.46 -20.18
C ARG A 166 0.37 1.47 -21.02
N ALA A 167 1.14 0.58 -20.41
CA ALA A 167 1.95 -0.42 -21.11
C ALA A 167 1.10 -1.53 -21.75
N LEU A 168 -0.03 -1.88 -21.15
CA LEU A 168 -0.91 -2.94 -21.64
C LEU A 168 -1.71 -2.51 -22.88
N ILE A 169 -2.12 -1.24 -22.97
CA ILE A 169 -2.97 -0.76 -24.08
C ILE A 169 -2.11 -0.44 -25.31
N THR A 170 -2.15 -1.34 -26.29
CA THR A 170 -1.45 -1.23 -27.59
C THR A 170 -2.47 -1.10 -28.73
N PRO A 171 -2.06 -0.63 -29.93
CA PRO A 171 -2.96 -0.60 -31.09
C PRO A 171 -3.61 -1.96 -31.40
N SER A 172 -2.87 -3.06 -31.16
CA SER A 172 -3.33 -4.43 -31.36
C SER A 172 -4.15 -5.02 -30.20
N ASP A 173 -4.06 -4.47 -28.98
CA ASP A 173 -4.74 -5.01 -27.81
C ASP A 173 -5.16 -3.89 -26.84
N GLN A 174 -6.47 -3.62 -26.81
CA GLN A 174 -7.07 -2.58 -25.98
C GLN A 174 -7.41 -3.03 -24.55
N ARG A 175 -7.00 -4.24 -24.13
CA ARG A 175 -7.30 -4.77 -22.78
C ARG A 175 -6.38 -4.14 -21.72
N GLY A 176 -6.76 -2.99 -21.16
CA GLY A 176 -6.08 -2.40 -20.00
C GLY A 176 -6.42 -3.11 -18.69
N LEU A 177 -6.28 -2.39 -17.57
CA LEU A 177 -6.71 -2.87 -16.25
C LEU A 177 -8.22 -3.08 -16.15
N TRP A 178 -9.02 -2.25 -16.82
CA TRP A 178 -10.47 -2.16 -16.60
C TRP A 178 -11.30 -2.86 -17.69
N TRP A 179 -12.50 -3.36 -17.34
CA TRP A 179 -13.37 -4.09 -18.27
C TRP A 179 -13.98 -3.27 -19.39
N GLU A 180 -14.36 -2.02 -19.16
CA GLU A 180 -15.27 -1.36 -20.09
C GLU A 180 -14.65 -0.91 -21.41
N ARG A 181 -15.57 -0.83 -22.38
CA ARG A 181 -15.38 -0.34 -23.74
C ARG A 181 -15.26 1.19 -23.84
N THR A 182 -15.36 1.95 -22.75
CA THR A 182 -15.27 3.43 -22.75
C THR A 182 -13.94 3.97 -23.29
N LEU A 183 -12.89 3.15 -23.29
CA LEU A 183 -11.60 3.45 -23.93
C LEU A 183 -11.56 3.14 -25.43
N ARG A 184 -12.50 2.35 -25.99
CA ARG A 184 -12.55 2.04 -27.42
C ARG A 184 -12.95 3.31 -28.20
N GLY A 185 -11.98 3.93 -28.87
CA GLY A 185 -12.21 5.08 -29.75
C GLY A 185 -11.46 6.36 -29.37
N ARG A 186 -10.75 6.41 -28.23
CA ARG A 186 -9.86 7.54 -27.91
C ARG A 186 -8.46 7.28 -28.48
N ALA A 187 -8.13 7.95 -29.59
CA ALA A 187 -6.83 7.87 -30.26
C ALA A 187 -5.65 8.32 -29.36
N GLU A 188 -5.89 9.10 -28.31
CA GLU A 188 -4.85 9.67 -27.43
C GLU A 188 -4.17 8.67 -26.48
N THR A 189 -4.63 7.41 -26.39
CA THR A 189 -4.29 6.52 -25.27
C THR A 189 -3.41 5.32 -25.56
N CYS A 190 -3.16 4.98 -26.83
CA CYS A 190 -2.31 3.84 -27.18
C CYS A 190 -0.83 4.23 -27.17
N ILE A 191 0.00 3.45 -26.48
CA ILE A 191 1.44 3.57 -26.60
C ILE A 191 1.89 2.66 -27.74
N ASP A 192 2.86 3.13 -28.54
CA ASP A 192 3.49 2.31 -29.58
C ASP A 192 4.09 1.04 -28.93
N THR A 193 3.90 -0.11 -29.57
CA THR A 193 4.45 -1.38 -29.10
C THR A 193 5.97 -1.32 -28.91
N ARG A 194 6.68 -0.45 -29.65
CA ARG A 194 8.12 -0.23 -29.49
C ARG A 194 8.51 0.58 -28.25
N THR A 195 7.61 1.41 -27.72
CA THR A 195 7.90 2.29 -26.56
C THR A 195 7.24 1.83 -25.27
N ARG A 196 6.39 0.79 -25.31
CA ARG A 196 5.71 0.22 -24.14
C ARG A 196 6.64 -0.30 -23.04
N TRP A 197 7.93 -0.53 -23.33
CA TRP A 197 8.88 -1.06 -22.35
C TRP A 197 9.18 -0.02 -21.24
N ILE A 198 9.19 1.28 -21.55
CA ILE A 198 9.41 2.33 -20.54
C ILE A 198 8.33 2.30 -19.44
N PRO A 199 7.02 2.40 -19.75
CA PRO A 199 6.00 2.29 -18.72
C PRO A 199 5.97 0.90 -18.07
N LEU A 200 6.36 -0.16 -18.77
CA LEU A 200 6.48 -1.47 -18.13
C LEU A 200 7.59 -1.51 -17.08
N LEU A 201 8.75 -0.91 -17.36
CA LEU A 201 9.85 -0.78 -16.39
C LEU A 201 9.47 0.11 -15.21
N LEU A 202 8.82 1.25 -15.45
CA LEU A 202 8.34 2.12 -14.38
C LEU A 202 7.30 1.40 -13.51
N SER A 203 6.41 0.63 -14.13
CA SER A 203 5.45 -0.22 -13.42
C SER A 203 6.15 -1.25 -12.54
N ALA A 204 7.13 -1.98 -13.10
CA ALA A 204 7.92 -2.96 -12.37
C ALA A 204 8.71 -2.34 -11.22
N LEU A 205 9.29 -1.15 -11.40
CA LEU A 205 9.96 -0.39 -10.35
C LEU A 205 8.99 -0.04 -9.22
N CYS A 206 7.83 0.53 -9.54
CA CYS A 206 6.84 0.89 -8.54
C CYS A 206 6.33 -0.34 -7.75
N PHE A 207 6.04 -1.45 -8.42
CA PHE A 207 5.63 -2.67 -7.74
C PHE A 207 6.76 -3.32 -6.95
N GLY A 208 8.00 -3.28 -7.45
CA GLY A 208 9.17 -3.76 -6.72
C GLY A 208 9.41 -2.96 -5.43
N LEU A 209 9.29 -1.63 -5.50
CA LEU A 209 9.33 -0.77 -4.32
C LEU A 209 8.19 -1.11 -3.36
N ALA A 210 6.96 -1.28 -3.85
CA ALA A 210 5.83 -1.69 -3.01
C ALA A 210 6.10 -3.03 -2.30
N LEU A 211 6.58 -4.06 -3.02
CA LEU A 211 6.95 -5.36 -2.44
C LEU A 211 7.99 -5.23 -1.31
N SER A 212 8.86 -4.23 -1.39
CA SER A 212 9.90 -4.00 -0.37
C SER A 212 9.45 -3.21 0.85
N THR A 213 8.16 -2.83 0.94
CA THR A 213 7.63 -2.04 2.07
C THR A 213 7.14 -2.88 3.24
N LYS A 214 6.72 -4.13 3.03
CA LYS A 214 6.29 -5.06 4.08
C LYS A 214 6.13 -6.48 3.54
N GLU A 215 6.22 -7.47 4.42
CA GLU A 215 6.14 -8.90 4.11
C GLU A 215 4.76 -9.38 3.62
N ASP A 216 3.66 -8.68 3.92
CA ASP A 216 2.28 -9.05 3.55
C ASP A 216 1.78 -8.37 2.27
N VAL A 217 2.37 -7.23 1.89
CA VAL A 217 2.14 -6.53 0.61
C VAL A 217 2.18 -7.46 -0.61
N PRO A 218 3.13 -8.42 -0.76
CA PRO A 218 3.09 -9.36 -1.88
C PRO A 218 1.77 -10.13 -2.04
N LEU A 219 0.96 -10.36 -1.00
CA LEU A 219 -0.35 -11.00 -1.18
C LEU A 219 -1.31 -10.15 -2.03
N HIS A 220 -1.26 -8.83 -1.91
CA HIS A 220 -2.06 -7.91 -2.72
C HIS A 220 -1.65 -7.97 -4.19
N LEU A 221 -0.35 -7.94 -4.46
CA LEU A 221 0.18 -8.01 -5.82
C LEU A 221 0.03 -9.40 -6.43
N LEU A 222 0.03 -10.47 -5.62
CA LEU A 222 -0.36 -11.80 -6.07
C LEU A 222 -1.80 -11.80 -6.60
N LEU A 223 -2.75 -11.26 -5.83
CA LEU A 223 -4.16 -11.22 -6.23
C LEU A 223 -4.39 -10.30 -7.44
N LEU A 224 -3.69 -9.16 -7.53
CA LEU A 224 -3.73 -8.31 -8.72
C LEU A 224 -3.16 -9.04 -9.95
N GLY A 225 -2.13 -9.86 -9.78
CA GLY A 225 -1.53 -10.68 -10.84
C GLY A 225 -2.50 -11.77 -11.33
N LEU A 226 -3.19 -12.43 -10.40
CA LEU A 226 -4.25 -13.38 -10.71
C LEU A 226 -5.43 -12.70 -11.41
N TYR A 227 -5.83 -11.51 -10.99
CA TYR A 227 -6.85 -10.71 -11.67
C TYR A 227 -6.45 -10.43 -13.13
N LEU A 228 -5.21 -9.99 -13.35
CA LEU A 228 -4.68 -9.76 -14.70
C LEU A 228 -4.65 -11.03 -15.55
N MET A 229 -4.23 -12.15 -14.96
CA MET A 229 -4.14 -13.43 -15.64
C MET A 229 -5.52 -13.98 -16.02
N LEU A 230 -6.43 -14.06 -15.06
CA LEU A 230 -7.71 -14.75 -15.18
C LEU A 230 -8.80 -13.86 -15.79
N MET A 231 -8.95 -12.64 -15.27
CA MET A 231 -10.03 -11.72 -15.67
C MET A 231 -9.64 -10.87 -16.87
N ARG A 232 -8.36 -10.51 -17.00
CA ARG A 232 -7.86 -9.67 -18.11
C ARG A 232 -7.20 -10.47 -19.24
N ARG A 233 -6.96 -11.77 -19.02
CA ARG A 233 -6.26 -12.69 -19.96
C ARG A 233 -4.87 -12.17 -20.36
N ARG A 234 -4.22 -11.42 -19.46
CA ARG A 234 -2.85 -10.92 -19.58
C ARG A 234 -1.89 -11.93 -18.93
N TRP A 235 -1.82 -13.13 -19.50
CA TRP A 235 -1.16 -14.29 -18.91
C TRP A 235 0.28 -14.04 -18.50
N CYS A 236 1.13 -13.53 -19.38
CA CYS A 236 2.56 -13.36 -19.07
C CYS A 236 2.79 -12.36 -17.92
N VAL A 237 2.15 -11.20 -17.99
CA VAL A 237 2.29 -10.15 -16.97
C VAL A 237 1.67 -10.61 -15.65
N GLY A 238 0.47 -11.19 -15.70
CA GLY A 238 -0.20 -11.71 -14.51
C GLY A 238 0.59 -12.84 -13.85
N ALA A 239 1.07 -13.81 -14.62
CA ALA A 239 1.87 -14.92 -14.11
C ALA A 239 3.20 -14.44 -13.52
N ALA A 240 3.92 -13.53 -14.19
CA ALA A 240 5.15 -12.96 -13.68
C ALA A 240 4.91 -12.24 -12.34
N MET A 241 3.90 -11.37 -12.27
CA MET A 241 3.59 -10.64 -11.05
C MET A 241 3.15 -11.55 -9.91
N SER A 242 2.28 -12.54 -10.18
CA SER A 242 1.84 -13.52 -9.19
C SER A 242 2.99 -14.38 -8.68
N LEU A 243 3.86 -14.87 -9.57
CA LEU A 243 4.98 -15.74 -9.22
C LEU A 243 6.03 -14.97 -8.40
N THR A 244 6.43 -13.78 -8.84
CA THR A 244 7.37 -12.93 -8.09
C THR A 244 6.82 -12.60 -6.70
N SER A 245 5.54 -12.27 -6.60
CA SER A 245 4.92 -11.93 -5.32
C SER A 245 4.81 -13.16 -4.40
N ALA A 246 4.45 -14.33 -4.93
CA ALA A 246 4.40 -15.58 -4.16
C ALA A 246 5.78 -15.99 -3.63
N ILE A 247 6.82 -15.90 -4.48
CA ILE A 247 8.20 -16.18 -4.08
C ILE A 247 8.63 -15.20 -2.99
N TRP A 248 8.39 -13.90 -3.18
CA TRP A 248 8.79 -12.89 -2.21
C TRP A 248 8.07 -13.04 -0.86
N PHE A 249 6.76 -13.29 -0.86
CA PHE A 249 6.01 -13.61 0.36
C PHE A 249 6.61 -14.81 1.09
N TYR A 250 6.91 -15.88 0.35
CA TYR A 250 7.51 -17.08 0.93
C TYR A 250 8.88 -16.79 1.56
N VAL A 251 9.75 -16.10 0.81
CA VAL A 251 11.09 -15.73 1.27
C VAL A 251 11.01 -14.83 2.50
N ALA A 252 10.19 -13.78 2.48
CA ALA A 252 10.06 -12.83 3.59
C ALA A 252 9.55 -13.52 4.86
N VAL A 253 8.44 -14.26 4.76
CA VAL A 253 7.73 -14.80 5.93
C VAL A 253 8.36 -16.09 6.46
N PHE A 254 8.83 -16.98 5.58
CA PHE A 254 9.27 -18.32 5.98
C PHE A 254 10.79 -18.50 5.98
N LEU A 255 11.56 -17.58 5.39
CA LEU A 255 13.03 -17.64 5.40
C LEU A 255 13.65 -16.47 6.17
N VAL A 256 13.33 -15.23 5.79
CA VAL A 256 13.97 -14.03 6.36
C VAL A 256 13.60 -13.83 7.83
N ILE A 257 12.30 -13.82 8.15
CA ILE A 257 11.85 -13.63 9.55
C ILE A 257 12.41 -14.71 10.48
N PRO A 258 12.23 -16.04 10.20
CA PRO A 258 12.74 -17.07 11.10
C PRO A 258 14.27 -17.05 11.23
N ALA A 259 15.01 -16.76 10.14
CA ALA A 259 16.47 -16.66 10.19
C ALA A 259 16.97 -15.47 11.03
N ALA A 260 16.16 -14.42 11.16
CA ALA A 260 16.48 -13.23 11.95
C ALA A 260 16.08 -13.36 13.43
N ARG A 261 15.26 -14.36 13.80
CA ARG A 261 14.77 -14.55 15.15
C ARG A 261 15.67 -15.49 15.96
N PRO A 262 15.96 -15.19 17.24
CA PRO A 262 16.85 -16.03 18.07
C PRO A 262 16.34 -17.46 18.29
N ASP A 263 15.02 -17.64 18.31
CA ASP A 263 14.33 -18.91 18.56
C ASP A 263 13.90 -19.62 17.27
N GLY A 264 14.12 -19.01 16.10
CA GLY A 264 13.67 -19.53 14.81
C GLY A 264 12.14 -19.60 14.68
N SER A 265 11.38 -18.93 15.55
CA SER A 265 9.92 -18.97 15.50
C SER A 265 9.37 -18.25 14.28
N HIS A 266 8.11 -18.54 13.95
CA HIS A 266 7.42 -17.82 12.87
C HIS A 266 7.02 -16.41 13.32
N SER A 267 6.56 -15.60 12.35
CA SER A 267 6.11 -14.23 12.59
C SER A 267 5.15 -14.14 13.80
N PRO A 268 5.37 -13.21 14.74
CA PRO A 268 4.53 -13.06 15.93
C PRO A 268 3.08 -12.73 15.59
N TYR A 269 2.85 -12.18 14.39
CA TYR A 269 1.54 -11.76 13.90
C TYR A 269 0.63 -12.94 13.51
N LEU A 270 1.15 -14.16 13.35
CA LEU A 270 0.30 -15.35 13.19
C LEU A 270 -0.57 -15.60 14.43
N GLY A 271 -0.10 -15.20 15.62
CA GLY A 271 -0.86 -15.30 16.86
C GLY A 271 -2.18 -14.52 16.85
N PHE A 272 -2.27 -13.47 16.02
CA PHE A 272 -3.48 -12.66 15.89
C PHE A 272 -4.64 -13.43 15.25
N PHE A 273 -4.37 -14.52 14.52
CA PHE A 273 -5.41 -15.35 13.90
C PHE A 273 -5.65 -16.66 14.63
N SER A 274 -5.15 -16.80 15.85
CA SER A 274 -5.32 -18.02 16.69
C SER A 274 -6.78 -18.43 16.88
N GLN A 275 -7.73 -17.49 16.81
CA GLN A 275 -9.16 -17.76 16.88
C GLN A 275 -9.72 -18.44 15.62
N LEU A 276 -9.06 -18.28 14.46
CA LEU A 276 -9.47 -18.87 13.19
C LEU A 276 -8.78 -20.22 12.91
N GLY A 277 -7.65 -20.49 13.56
CA GLY A 277 -6.91 -21.72 13.42
C GLY A 277 -5.49 -21.59 13.96
N SER A 278 -4.86 -22.74 14.17
CA SER A 278 -3.47 -22.85 14.62
C SER A 278 -2.48 -22.87 13.45
N THR A 279 -2.96 -23.13 12.24
CA THR A 279 -2.14 -23.20 11.02
C THR A 279 -2.72 -22.31 9.90
N PRO A 280 -1.90 -21.84 8.94
CA PRO A 280 -2.38 -21.08 7.79
C PRO A 280 -3.50 -21.77 6.99
N ALA A 281 -3.44 -23.10 6.86
CA ALA A 281 -4.47 -23.89 6.16
C ALA A 281 -5.80 -23.93 6.93
N GLU A 282 -5.76 -23.99 8.27
CA GLU A 282 -6.95 -23.88 9.10
C GLU A 282 -7.56 -22.49 9.01
N ILE A 283 -6.74 -21.44 9.10
CA ILE A 283 -7.19 -20.04 8.98
C ILE A 283 -7.88 -19.82 7.62
N LEU A 284 -7.30 -20.30 6.52
CA LEU A 284 -7.87 -20.19 5.17
C LEU A 284 -9.18 -20.97 4.98
N SER A 285 -9.33 -22.10 5.67
CA SER A 285 -10.56 -22.92 5.61
C SER A 285 -11.59 -22.54 6.67
N SER A 286 -11.24 -21.65 7.61
CA SER A 286 -12.10 -21.19 8.69
C SER A 286 -13.41 -20.52 8.25
N PRO A 287 -13.51 -19.81 7.09
CA PRO A 287 -14.81 -19.29 6.63
C PRO A 287 -15.84 -20.39 6.41
N LEU A 288 -15.37 -21.56 5.94
CA LEU A 288 -16.21 -22.72 5.65
C LEU A 288 -16.48 -23.54 6.91
N ARG A 289 -15.51 -23.60 7.84
CA ARG A 289 -15.59 -24.40 9.07
C ARG A 289 -16.32 -23.69 10.21
N THR A 290 -16.22 -22.37 10.28
CA THR A 290 -16.72 -21.55 11.41
C THR A 290 -17.47 -20.29 10.96
N PRO A 291 -18.50 -20.40 10.09
CA PRO A 291 -19.17 -19.24 9.50
C PRO A 291 -19.78 -18.28 10.54
N GLY A 292 -20.21 -18.79 11.69
CA GLY A 292 -20.74 -17.97 12.79
C GLY A 292 -19.69 -17.05 13.45
N ALA A 293 -18.43 -17.46 13.51
CA ALA A 293 -17.34 -16.61 14.02
C ALA A 293 -17.07 -15.45 13.06
N TRP A 294 -17.07 -15.73 11.75
CA TRP A 294 -16.94 -14.74 10.69
C TRP A 294 -18.07 -13.72 10.73
N LEU A 295 -19.31 -14.18 10.90
CA LEU A 295 -20.46 -13.27 10.98
C LEU A 295 -20.39 -12.34 12.20
N LYS A 296 -19.93 -12.84 13.35
CA LYS A 296 -19.73 -12.02 14.56
C LYS A 296 -18.63 -10.97 14.36
N LEU A 297 -17.51 -11.35 13.74
CA LEU A 297 -16.41 -10.42 13.45
C LEU A 297 -16.82 -9.34 12.44
N LEU A 298 -17.54 -9.73 11.38
CA LEU A 298 -18.02 -8.80 10.35
C LEU A 298 -19.12 -7.86 10.84
N THR A 299 -19.90 -8.26 11.84
CA THR A 299 -20.95 -7.42 12.45
C THR A 299 -20.50 -6.69 13.71
N ALA A 300 -19.23 -6.84 14.11
CA ALA A 300 -18.67 -6.13 15.25
C ALA A 300 -18.69 -4.60 15.01
N PRO A 301 -19.05 -3.78 16.01
CA PRO A 301 -19.11 -2.32 15.84
C PRO A 301 -17.78 -1.70 15.37
N ASP A 302 -16.65 -2.15 15.93
CA ASP A 302 -15.31 -1.65 15.56
C ASP A 302 -14.99 -1.98 14.09
N THR A 303 -15.30 -3.21 13.66
CA THR A 303 -15.20 -3.64 12.25
C THR A 303 -16.05 -2.77 11.31
N LEU A 304 -17.33 -2.57 11.64
CA LEU A 304 -18.24 -1.79 10.81
C LEU A 304 -17.79 -0.33 10.71
N HIS A 305 -17.27 0.22 11.82
CA HIS A 305 -16.68 1.54 11.85
C HIS A 305 -15.44 1.63 10.95
N GLY A 306 -14.50 0.68 11.04
CA GLY A 306 -13.31 0.63 10.18
C GLY A 306 -13.66 0.52 8.69
N ILE A 307 -14.64 -0.33 8.34
CA ILE A 307 -15.17 -0.42 6.98
C ILE A 307 -15.76 0.92 6.51
N GLY A 308 -16.54 1.58 7.38
CA GLY A 308 -17.10 2.90 7.12
C GLY A 308 -16.01 3.94 6.83
N MET A 309 -14.97 3.99 7.66
CA MET A 309 -13.83 4.90 7.50
C MET A 309 -13.08 4.67 6.18
N LEU A 310 -13.05 3.44 5.67
CA LEU A 310 -12.39 3.11 4.40
C LEU A 310 -13.24 3.39 3.16
N THR A 311 -14.57 3.49 3.30
CA THR A 311 -15.48 3.45 2.13
C THR A 311 -16.45 4.62 2.04
N LEU A 312 -16.78 5.30 3.15
CA LEU A 312 -17.73 6.43 3.17
C LEU A 312 -17.27 7.63 2.33
N PRO A 313 -15.99 8.07 2.35
CA PRO A 313 -15.53 9.15 1.47
C PRO A 313 -15.70 8.82 -0.01
N PHE A 314 -15.69 7.53 -0.37
CA PHE A 314 -15.97 7.04 -1.71
C PHE A 314 -17.45 6.67 -1.95
N ALA A 315 -18.37 7.12 -1.08
CA ALA A 315 -19.80 6.83 -1.15
C ALA A 315 -20.11 5.33 -1.28
N LEU A 316 -19.37 4.47 -0.58
CA LEU A 316 -19.50 3.01 -0.62
C LEU A 316 -19.28 2.37 -2.00
N THR A 317 -18.83 3.14 -2.99
CA THR A 317 -18.55 2.62 -4.35
C THR A 317 -17.50 1.52 -4.44
N PRO A 318 -16.52 1.37 -3.51
CA PRO A 318 -15.60 0.23 -3.55
C PRO A 318 -16.30 -1.14 -3.53
N PHE A 319 -17.46 -1.27 -2.88
CA PHE A 319 -18.23 -2.52 -2.86
C PHE A 319 -18.78 -2.93 -4.23
N LEU A 320 -18.95 -1.97 -5.14
CA LEU A 320 -19.37 -2.23 -6.52
C LEU A 320 -18.21 -2.67 -7.42
N GLY A 321 -16.97 -2.62 -6.92
CA GLY A 321 -15.74 -2.86 -7.67
C GLY A 321 -15.38 -4.33 -7.90
N LEU A 322 -16.28 -5.30 -7.68
CA LEU A 322 -15.99 -6.70 -7.92
C LEU A 322 -15.73 -6.98 -9.42
N PRO A 323 -14.76 -7.86 -9.77
CA PRO A 323 -13.91 -8.65 -8.87
C PRO A 323 -12.62 -7.94 -8.41
N PHE A 324 -12.37 -6.69 -8.81
CA PHE A 324 -11.14 -5.97 -8.46
C PHE A 324 -10.98 -5.74 -6.94
N LEU A 325 -12.10 -5.62 -6.22
CA LEU A 325 -12.13 -5.51 -4.75
C LEU A 325 -11.39 -6.67 -4.04
N ILE A 326 -11.30 -7.85 -4.66
CA ILE A 326 -10.58 -9.01 -4.10
C ILE A 326 -9.10 -8.69 -3.82
N VAL A 327 -8.50 -7.75 -4.56
CA VAL A 327 -7.11 -7.34 -4.35
C VAL A 327 -6.89 -6.79 -2.93
N ALA A 328 -7.91 -6.18 -2.31
CA ALA A 328 -7.83 -5.66 -0.95
C ALA A 328 -8.07 -6.71 0.15
N ALA A 329 -8.42 -7.95 -0.22
CA ALA A 329 -8.79 -9.01 0.72
C ALA A 329 -7.72 -9.30 1.80
N PRO A 330 -6.40 -9.29 1.53
CA PRO A 330 -5.41 -9.58 2.58
C PRO A 330 -5.43 -8.53 3.71
N THR A 331 -5.45 -7.23 3.39
CA THR A 331 -5.55 -6.16 4.41
C THR A 331 -6.88 -6.24 5.16
N PHE A 332 -8.00 -6.45 4.45
CA PHE A 332 -9.29 -6.65 5.12
C PHE A 332 -9.26 -7.86 6.03
N ALA A 333 -8.60 -8.96 5.63
CA ALA A 333 -8.50 -10.13 6.48
C ALA A 333 -7.73 -9.84 7.79
N ILE A 334 -6.66 -9.05 7.71
CA ILE A 334 -5.89 -8.64 8.89
C ILE A 334 -6.72 -7.74 9.79
N ALA A 335 -7.32 -6.68 9.23
CA ALA A 335 -8.11 -5.72 10.00
C ALA A 335 -9.34 -6.36 10.64
N LEU A 336 -10.05 -7.23 9.92
CA LEU A 336 -11.34 -7.77 10.35
C LEU A 336 -11.24 -9.01 11.23
N PHE A 337 -10.15 -9.78 11.13
CA PHE A 337 -10.06 -11.11 11.78
C PHE A 337 -8.91 -11.25 12.76
N SER A 338 -8.18 -10.17 13.01
CA SER A 338 -7.21 -10.13 14.10
C SER A 338 -7.92 -10.21 15.45
N SER A 339 -7.39 -11.02 16.37
CA SER A 339 -7.81 -11.04 17.77
C SER A 339 -7.27 -9.85 18.57
N ASN A 340 -6.37 -9.05 18.00
CA ASN A 340 -5.81 -7.86 18.60
C ASN A 340 -6.77 -6.67 18.40
N PRO A 341 -7.34 -6.08 19.48
CA PRO A 341 -8.25 -4.93 19.39
C PRO A 341 -7.67 -3.71 18.67
N LEU A 342 -6.34 -3.52 18.71
CA LEU A 342 -5.67 -2.40 18.04
C LEU A 342 -5.80 -2.48 16.52
N MET A 343 -5.90 -3.67 15.95
CA MET A 343 -6.04 -3.87 14.49
C MET A 343 -7.42 -3.48 13.96
N HIS A 344 -8.41 -3.23 14.83
CA HIS A 344 -9.76 -2.81 14.47
C HIS A 344 -9.96 -1.30 14.53
N ARG A 345 -8.96 -0.55 14.99
CA ARG A 345 -9.05 0.89 15.25
C ARG A 345 -8.03 1.63 14.42
N LEU A 346 -8.37 2.86 14.07
CA LEU A 346 -7.39 3.80 13.55
C LEU A 346 -6.51 4.24 14.71
N GLU A 347 -5.21 4.29 14.47
CA GLU A 347 -4.27 4.87 15.42
C GLU A 347 -4.51 6.38 15.42
N THR A 348 -4.87 6.91 16.59
CA THR A 348 -5.25 8.31 16.82
C THR A 348 -4.23 9.00 17.70
#